data_AF-A0A1F7W706-F1
#
_entry.id   AF-A0A1F7W706-F1
#
_cell.length_a   1.000
_cell.length_b   1.000
_cell.length_c   1.000
_cell.angle_alpha   90.00
_cell.angle_beta   90.00
_cell.angle_gamma   90.00
#
_symmetry.space_group_name_H-M   'P 1'
#
loop_
_entity.id
_entity.type
_entity.pdbx_description
1 polymer ?
#
loop_
_entity_poly.entity_id
_entity_poly.type
_entity_poly.pdbx_seq_one_letter_code
_entity_poly.pdbx_strand_id
1 'polypeptide(L)'
;MSKPIWPLLGQTPLFPDAPGQFAALRTHETHTGVDLYCDVAQSVVAMEDGVVANVEPFTGAHVVDAPSPWWNNTWAVLVEGPSGVIAYGEIQPCVAIGQCVVAGERVGTILPVLRTFKGRPMVMLHLELLRSGTLATTTWWNDTTRPDHLLDPTPLLRRASGELFPRTFDLGHYDGRRFRDALAPTNIRYRFGDKLQR
;
A
#
# COMPACT_ATOMS: atom_id res chain seq x y z
N MET A 1 23.68 8.65 2.18
CA MET A 1 22.35 8.20 2.66
C MET A 1 22.41 6.68 2.79
N SER A 2 21.91 6.13 3.89
CA SER A 2 21.77 4.67 4.06
C SER A 2 20.85 4.10 2.98
N LYS A 3 21.05 2.83 2.63
CA LYS A 3 20.15 2.12 1.71
C LYS A 3 18.76 2.01 2.38
N PRO A 4 17.65 2.35 1.70
CA PRO A 4 16.32 2.17 2.27
C PRO A 4 16.02 0.68 2.49
N ILE A 5 15.14 0.39 3.44
CA ILE A 5 14.70 -0.95 3.81
C ILE A 5 13.37 -1.27 3.11
N TRP A 6 13.18 -2.52 2.70
CA TRP A 6 11.90 -2.97 2.16
C TRP A 6 10.82 -2.92 3.26
N PRO A 7 9.65 -2.29 3.02
CA PRO A 7 8.73 -1.95 4.11
C PRO A 7 7.97 -3.14 4.70
N LEU A 8 7.94 -4.30 4.01
CA LEU A 8 7.28 -5.52 4.52
C LEU A 8 8.31 -6.45 5.18
N LEU A 9 8.39 -6.42 6.51
CA LEU A 9 9.44 -7.10 7.26
C LEU A 9 9.46 -8.62 7.00
N GLY A 10 10.62 -9.14 6.62
CA GLY A 10 10.81 -10.59 6.38
C GLY A 10 10.15 -11.10 5.09
N GLN A 11 9.49 -10.24 4.32
CA GLN A 11 8.94 -10.61 3.02
C GLN A 11 9.99 -10.45 1.93
N THR A 12 9.94 -11.39 0.99
CA THR A 12 10.66 -11.25 -0.27
C THR A 12 10.00 -10.14 -1.09
N PRO A 13 10.76 -9.17 -1.64
CA PRO A 13 10.19 -8.12 -2.48
C PRO A 13 9.38 -8.69 -3.64
N LEU A 14 8.17 -8.15 -3.81
CA LEU A 14 7.24 -8.51 -4.86
C LEU A 14 6.52 -7.24 -5.31
N PHE A 15 6.76 -6.82 -6.55
CA PHE A 15 6.09 -5.67 -7.13
C PHE A 15 4.69 -6.07 -7.64
N PRO A 16 3.73 -5.14 -7.67
CA PRO A 16 2.40 -5.44 -8.18
C PRO A 16 2.35 -5.56 -9.70
N ASP A 17 1.31 -6.24 -10.16
CA ASP A 17 0.88 -6.17 -11.54
C ASP A 17 0.31 -4.78 -11.88
N ALA A 18 0.02 -4.53 -13.16
CA ALA A 18 -0.26 -3.20 -13.68
C ALA A 18 -1.25 -2.35 -12.86
N PRO A 19 -2.39 -2.86 -12.35
CA PRO A 19 -3.34 -2.03 -11.59
C PRO A 19 -2.83 -1.51 -10.24
N GLY A 20 -1.85 -2.20 -9.64
CA GLY A 20 -1.26 -1.80 -8.35
C GLY A 20 -0.02 -0.92 -8.51
N GLN A 21 0.37 -0.55 -9.73
CA GLN A 21 1.53 0.31 -9.98
C GLN A 21 1.18 1.80 -9.87
N PHE A 22 2.18 2.62 -9.59
CA PHE A 22 2.03 4.07 -9.61
C PHE A 22 1.55 4.55 -10.99
N ALA A 23 0.66 5.55 -10.99
CA ALA A 23 0.04 6.13 -12.17
C ALA A 23 -0.80 5.13 -13.01
N ALA A 24 -1.16 3.97 -12.46
CA ALA A 24 -2.12 3.08 -13.11
C ALA A 24 -3.50 3.73 -13.17
N LEU A 25 -4.07 3.80 -14.37
CA LEU A 25 -5.43 4.32 -14.57
C LEU A 25 -6.45 3.31 -14.01
N ARG A 26 -7.25 3.75 -13.03
CA ARG A 26 -8.38 2.99 -12.48
C ARG A 26 -9.69 3.64 -12.91
N THR A 27 -10.81 3.05 -12.52
CA THR A 27 -12.15 3.47 -12.97
C THR A 27 -12.44 4.95 -12.67
N HIS A 28 -12.01 5.45 -11.52
CA HIS A 28 -12.32 6.82 -11.07
C HIS A 28 -11.07 7.67 -10.80
N GLU A 29 -9.96 7.03 -10.46
CA GLU A 29 -8.74 7.67 -10.00
C GLU A 29 -7.52 7.06 -10.69
N THR A 30 -6.46 7.83 -10.75
CA THR A 30 -5.14 7.39 -11.15
C THR A 30 -4.37 7.04 -9.88
N HIS A 31 -3.76 5.86 -9.86
CA HIS A 31 -3.18 5.31 -8.65
C HIS A 31 -2.00 6.15 -8.14
N THR A 32 -2.09 6.60 -6.89
CA THR A 32 -1.15 7.54 -6.25
C THR A 32 0.07 6.86 -5.65
N GLY A 33 0.01 5.55 -5.41
CA GLY A 33 1.08 4.79 -4.77
C GLY A 33 1.42 3.50 -5.52
N VAL A 34 2.03 2.58 -4.80
CA VAL A 34 2.29 1.21 -5.23
C VAL A 34 1.68 0.26 -4.20
N ASP A 35 0.87 -0.70 -4.66
CA ASP A 35 0.23 -1.70 -3.81
C ASP A 35 1.13 -2.92 -3.66
N LEU A 36 1.71 -3.11 -2.49
CA LEU A 36 2.55 -4.27 -2.18
C LEU A 36 1.70 -5.36 -1.54
N TYR A 37 1.27 -6.34 -2.35
CA TYR A 37 0.44 -7.45 -1.86
C TYR A 37 1.14 -8.24 -0.74
N CYS A 38 0.45 -8.44 0.37
CA CYS A 38 0.97 -9.06 1.57
C CYS A 38 -0.14 -9.72 2.40
N ASP A 39 0.22 -10.39 3.49
CA ASP A 39 -0.74 -11.10 4.33
C ASP A 39 -1.27 -10.21 5.47
N VAL A 40 -2.45 -10.55 5.99
CA VAL A 40 -3.06 -9.80 7.11
C VAL A 40 -2.12 -9.80 8.31
N ALA A 41 -2.07 -8.67 9.04
CA ALA A 41 -1.22 -8.47 10.21
C ALA A 41 0.30 -8.55 9.93
N GLN A 42 0.73 -8.60 8.67
CA GLN A 42 2.13 -8.46 8.30
C GLN A 42 2.69 -7.15 8.89
N SER A 43 3.88 -7.22 9.49
CA SER A 43 4.54 -6.05 10.07
C SER A 43 5.07 -5.13 8.97
N VAL A 44 4.78 -3.84 9.12
CA VAL A 44 5.26 -2.76 8.26
C VAL A 44 6.30 -1.95 9.01
N VAL A 45 7.44 -1.71 8.37
CA VAL A 45 8.58 -1.00 8.95
C VAL A 45 8.90 0.27 8.18
N ALA A 46 9.47 1.26 8.87
CA ALA A 46 9.99 2.46 8.25
C ALA A 46 11.10 2.10 7.25
N MET A 47 11.02 2.62 6.03
CA MET A 47 12.03 2.39 4.99
C MET A 47 13.33 3.16 5.26
N GLU A 48 13.24 4.28 5.95
CA GLU A 48 14.36 5.18 6.27
C GLU A 48 14.14 5.81 7.65
N ASP A 49 15.22 6.35 8.22
CA ASP A 49 15.13 7.14 9.44
C ASP A 49 14.27 8.38 9.18
N GLY A 50 13.45 8.78 10.15
CA GLY A 50 12.55 9.91 9.97
C GLY A 50 11.74 10.27 11.19
N VAL A 51 10.79 11.18 10.99
CA VAL A 51 9.83 11.63 12.00
C VAL A 51 8.42 11.36 11.48
N VAL A 52 7.57 10.80 12.33
CA VAL A 52 6.15 10.62 12.00
C VAL A 52 5.48 11.99 11.87
N ALA A 53 5.21 12.39 10.64
CA ALA A 53 4.62 13.68 10.30
C ALA A 53 3.11 13.71 10.56
N ASN A 54 2.42 12.59 10.27
CA ASN A 54 0.99 12.47 10.50
C ASN A 54 0.55 11.00 10.66
N VAL A 55 -0.63 10.80 11.25
CA VAL A 55 -1.37 9.54 11.27
C VAL A 55 -2.83 9.86 10.96
N GLU A 56 -3.39 9.27 9.90
CA GLU A 56 -4.71 9.64 9.39
C GLU A 56 -5.56 8.44 8.96
N PRO A 57 -6.91 8.55 8.96
CA PRO A 57 -7.76 7.61 8.25
C PRO A 57 -7.41 7.60 6.75
N PHE A 58 -7.29 6.40 6.17
CA PHE A 58 -6.83 6.24 4.78
C PHE A 58 -7.89 5.68 3.84
N THR A 59 -8.66 4.67 4.29
CA THR A 59 -9.81 4.15 3.54
C THR A 59 -11.01 3.96 4.44
N GLY A 60 -12.18 3.74 3.85
CA GLY A 60 -13.42 3.47 4.56
C GLY A 60 -14.24 4.72 4.86
N ALA A 61 -15.22 4.55 5.76
CA ALA A 61 -16.15 5.60 6.15
C ALA A 61 -15.54 6.63 7.12
N HIS A 62 -14.35 6.35 7.67
CA HIS A 62 -13.65 7.27 8.57
C HIS A 62 -12.88 8.38 7.84
N VAL A 63 -12.66 8.26 6.53
CA VAL A 63 -12.08 9.33 5.71
C VAL A 63 -13.10 10.45 5.54
N VAL A 64 -12.71 11.69 5.85
CA VAL A 64 -13.64 12.83 5.86
C VAL A 64 -13.85 13.42 4.47
N ASP A 65 -12.76 13.68 3.74
CA ASP A 65 -12.83 14.45 2.49
C ASP A 65 -13.29 13.63 1.28
N ALA A 66 -12.97 12.33 1.27
CA ALA A 66 -13.33 11.39 0.22
C ALA A 66 -13.64 9.99 0.78
N PRO A 67 -14.77 9.81 1.50
CA PRO A 67 -15.11 8.55 2.12
C PRO A 67 -15.28 7.44 1.08
N SER A 68 -14.76 6.25 1.40
CA SER A 68 -14.88 5.04 0.58
C SER A 68 -15.60 3.94 1.37
N PRO A 69 -16.89 4.12 1.71
CA PRO A 69 -17.63 3.25 2.64
C PRO A 69 -17.80 1.80 2.15
N TRP A 70 -17.46 1.50 0.89
CA TRP A 70 -17.41 0.14 0.35
C TRP A 70 -16.12 -0.62 0.71
N TRP A 71 -15.10 0.06 1.24
CA TRP A 71 -13.87 -0.51 1.78
C TRP A 71 -13.91 -0.57 3.32
N ASN A 72 -13.00 -1.35 3.91
CA ASN A 72 -12.78 -1.36 5.35
C ASN A 72 -12.17 -0.03 5.81
N ASN A 73 -12.32 0.29 7.09
CA ASN A 73 -11.59 1.42 7.66
C ASN A 73 -10.13 1.02 7.86
N THR A 74 -9.21 1.79 7.30
CA THR A 74 -7.77 1.64 7.52
C THR A 74 -7.13 2.99 7.80
N TRP A 75 -5.84 2.99 8.16
CA TRP A 75 -5.09 4.20 8.44
C TRP A 75 -3.80 4.25 7.62
N ALA A 76 -3.25 5.45 7.55
CA ALA A 76 -1.93 5.72 7.03
C ALA A 76 -1.05 6.32 8.12
N VAL A 77 0.24 5.97 8.08
CA VAL A 77 1.30 6.69 8.81
C VAL A 77 2.16 7.40 7.78
N LEU A 78 2.40 8.69 7.97
CA LEU A 78 3.29 9.49 7.13
C LEU A 78 4.60 9.72 7.88
N VAL A 79 5.72 9.28 7.31
CA VAL A 79 7.06 9.49 7.89
C VAL A 79 7.86 10.39 6.97
N GLU A 80 8.30 11.54 7.49
CA GLU A 80 9.21 12.45 6.81
C GLU A 80 10.66 12.01 7.04
N GLY A 81 11.38 11.75 5.96
CA GLY A 81 12.76 11.29 5.94
C GLY A 81 13.55 11.87 4.75
N PRO A 82 14.76 11.36 4.49
CA PRO A 82 15.62 11.85 3.42
C PRO A 82 15.02 11.84 2.01
N SER A 83 14.07 10.95 1.73
CA SER A 83 13.46 10.80 0.40
C SER A 83 12.24 11.70 0.19
N GLY A 84 11.73 12.34 1.25
CA GLY A 84 10.45 13.04 1.26
C GLY A 84 9.56 12.52 2.39
N VAL A 85 8.25 12.49 2.15
CA VAL A 85 7.30 11.88 3.08
C VAL A 85 6.80 10.57 2.50
N ILE A 86 7.05 9.46 3.20
CA ILE A 86 6.57 8.13 2.81
C ILE A 86 5.27 7.87 3.56
N ALA A 87 4.18 7.64 2.84
CA ALA A 87 2.91 7.24 3.44
C ALA A 87 2.79 5.71 3.39
N TYR A 88 2.55 5.11 4.55
CA TYR A 88 2.29 3.69 4.73
C TYR A 88 0.79 3.50 4.97
N GLY A 89 0.02 3.30 3.91
CA GLY A 89 -1.43 3.14 3.96
C GLY A 89 -1.88 1.71 4.26
N GLU A 90 -3.17 1.55 4.56
CA GLU A 90 -3.80 0.25 4.82
C GLU A 90 -3.23 -0.50 6.03
N ILE A 91 -2.80 0.23 7.06
CA ILE A 91 -2.25 -0.33 8.30
C ILE A 91 -3.05 0.08 9.52
N GLN A 92 -2.87 -0.69 10.59
CA GLN A 92 -3.09 -0.26 11.98
C GLN A 92 -1.78 0.37 12.50
N PRO A 93 -1.76 1.67 12.83
CA PRO A 93 -0.55 2.34 13.32
C PRO A 93 -0.13 1.84 14.70
N CYS A 94 1.17 1.82 14.98
CA CYS A 94 1.72 1.58 16.32
C CYS A 94 2.71 2.67 16.77
N VAL A 95 2.68 3.83 16.12
CA VAL A 95 3.53 5.00 16.38
C VAL A 95 2.66 6.25 16.52
N ALA A 96 3.22 7.33 17.08
CA ALA A 96 2.54 8.60 17.28
C ALA A 96 3.16 9.74 16.47
N ILE A 97 2.36 10.77 16.16
CA ILE A 97 2.84 12.00 15.51
C ILE A 97 3.97 12.63 16.33
N GLY A 98 5.04 13.02 15.65
CA GLY A 98 6.27 13.57 16.25
C GLY A 98 7.26 12.52 16.75
N GLN A 99 6.92 11.23 16.72
CA GLN A 99 7.86 10.16 17.07
C GLN A 99 8.98 10.07 16.02
N CYS A 100 10.23 10.05 16.48
CA CYS A 100 11.35 9.65 15.63
C CYS A 100 11.35 8.13 15.46
N VAL A 101 11.52 7.66 14.23
CA VAL A 101 11.67 6.24 13.89
C VAL A 101 12.99 6.02 13.18
N VAL A 102 13.60 4.86 13.41
CA VAL A 102 14.77 4.43 12.63
C VAL A 102 14.34 3.46 11.53
N ALA A 103 15.13 3.38 10.46
CA ALA A 103 14.90 2.43 9.38
C ALA A 103 14.79 1.00 9.95
N GLY A 104 13.71 0.29 9.58
CA GLY A 104 13.42 -1.06 10.07
C GLY A 104 12.60 -1.11 11.36
N GLU A 105 12.36 0.03 12.01
CA GLU A 105 11.41 0.12 13.13
C GLU A 105 9.97 -0.05 12.63
N ARG A 106 9.16 -0.78 13.39
CA ARG A 106 7.76 -1.06 13.02
C ARG A 106 6.92 0.21 13.16
N VAL A 107 6.18 0.55 12.10
CA VAL A 107 5.23 1.67 12.07
C VAL A 107 3.78 1.22 12.16
N GLY A 108 3.51 -0.06 11.85
CA GLY A 108 2.18 -0.64 12.00
C GLY A 108 2.09 -2.08 11.51
N THR A 109 0.85 -2.55 11.38
CA THR A 109 0.53 -3.89 10.86
C THR A 109 -0.58 -3.81 9.83
N ILE A 110 -0.50 -4.61 8.78
CA ILE A 110 -1.43 -4.58 7.65
C ILE A 110 -2.87 -4.91 8.06
N LEU A 111 -3.81 -4.12 7.53
CA LEU A 111 -5.25 -4.36 7.58
C LEU A 111 -5.78 -4.70 6.17
N PRO A 112 -6.82 -5.54 6.06
CA PRO A 112 -7.47 -5.78 4.78
C PRO A 112 -8.27 -4.55 4.34
N VAL A 113 -8.07 -4.07 3.10
CA VAL A 113 -8.84 -2.94 2.54
C VAL A 113 -10.19 -3.36 1.97
N LEU A 114 -10.25 -4.52 1.28
CA LEU A 114 -11.47 -4.98 0.63
C LEU A 114 -12.41 -5.72 1.61
N ARG A 115 -13.71 -5.41 1.56
CA ARG A 115 -14.75 -6.11 2.34
C ARG A 115 -15.15 -7.48 1.79
N THR A 116 -14.88 -7.73 0.52
CA THR A 116 -15.36 -8.94 -0.18
C THR A 116 -14.34 -9.36 -1.21
N PHE A 117 -14.08 -10.66 -1.26
CA PHE A 117 -13.17 -11.25 -2.23
C PHE A 117 -13.79 -11.22 -3.64
N LYS A 118 -13.07 -10.57 -4.57
CA LYS A 118 -13.46 -10.39 -5.99
C LYS A 118 -12.47 -11.03 -6.96
N GLY A 119 -11.63 -11.97 -6.50
CA GLY A 119 -10.72 -12.73 -7.38
C GLY A 119 -9.34 -12.10 -7.56
N ARG A 120 -9.03 -11.09 -6.76
CA ARG A 120 -7.74 -10.41 -6.70
C ARG A 120 -7.31 -10.28 -5.24
N PRO A 121 -6.01 -10.04 -4.97
CA PRO A 121 -5.54 -9.74 -3.63
C PRO A 121 -6.40 -8.69 -2.93
N MET A 122 -6.68 -8.92 -1.65
CA MET A 122 -7.49 -8.06 -0.78
C MET A 122 -6.65 -7.32 0.25
N VAL A 123 -5.39 -7.72 0.38
CA VAL A 123 -4.49 -7.30 1.45
C VAL A 123 -3.20 -6.82 0.84
N MET A 124 -2.84 -5.57 1.11
CA MET A 124 -1.66 -4.91 0.57
C MET A 124 -1.20 -3.80 1.51
N LEU A 125 0.05 -3.37 1.32
CA LEU A 125 0.52 -2.08 1.78
C LEU A 125 0.40 -1.12 0.61
N HIS A 126 -0.45 -0.11 0.73
CA HIS A 126 -0.44 1.00 -0.20
C HIS A 126 0.66 1.98 0.19
N LEU A 127 1.66 2.17 -0.67
CA LEU A 127 2.80 3.04 -0.38
C LEU A 127 2.85 4.23 -1.33
N GLU A 128 2.77 5.43 -0.78
CA GLU A 128 2.96 6.69 -1.51
C GLU A 128 4.28 7.36 -1.15
N LEU A 129 4.79 8.18 -2.08
CA LEU A 129 5.90 9.08 -1.83
C LEU A 129 5.47 10.51 -2.16
N LEU A 130 5.67 11.41 -1.20
CA LEU A 130 5.25 12.80 -1.26
C LEU A 130 6.47 13.70 -1.04
N ARG A 131 6.39 14.96 -1.48
CA ARG A 131 7.43 15.96 -1.19
C ARG A 131 7.55 16.22 0.32
N SER A 132 8.76 16.55 0.77
CA SER A 132 9.03 17.02 2.14
C SER A 132 8.05 18.11 2.58
N GLY A 133 7.65 18.10 3.84
CA GLY A 133 6.64 18.97 4.43
C GLY A 133 5.19 18.64 4.08
N THR A 134 4.91 17.59 3.30
CA THR A 134 3.52 17.14 3.03
C THR A 134 2.96 16.42 4.26
N LEU A 135 1.79 16.84 4.75
CA LEU A 135 1.20 16.32 5.99
C LEU A 135 -0.02 15.41 5.79
N ALA A 136 -0.48 15.20 4.56
CA ALA A 136 -1.64 14.36 4.26
C ALA A 136 -1.42 13.63 2.93
N THR A 137 -2.04 12.45 2.79
CA THR A 137 -2.16 11.76 1.49
C THR A 137 -3.05 12.56 0.54
N THR A 138 -3.08 12.14 -0.73
CA THR A 138 -3.82 12.85 -1.77
C THR A 138 -4.58 11.90 -2.67
N THR A 139 -5.52 12.44 -3.42
CA THR A 139 -6.22 11.71 -4.48
C THR A 139 -5.87 12.31 -5.82
N TRP A 140 -5.55 11.47 -6.79
CA TRP A 140 -5.32 11.88 -8.17
C TRP A 140 -6.51 11.44 -9.03
N TRP A 141 -7.43 12.36 -9.31
CA TRP A 141 -8.60 12.10 -10.16
C TRP A 141 -8.22 12.04 -11.63
N ASN A 142 -8.87 11.16 -12.40
CA ASN A 142 -8.55 10.90 -13.81
C ASN A 142 -8.61 12.13 -14.73
N ASP A 143 -9.42 13.12 -14.38
CA ASP A 143 -9.63 14.38 -15.11
C ASP A 143 -8.74 15.53 -14.60
N THR A 144 -7.85 15.26 -13.65
CA THR A 144 -6.93 16.24 -13.08
C THR A 144 -5.47 15.96 -13.44
N THR A 145 -4.65 17.01 -13.42
CA THR A 145 -3.20 16.85 -13.45
C THR A 145 -2.70 16.20 -12.17
N ARG A 146 -1.62 15.43 -12.27
CA ARG A 146 -0.96 14.84 -11.10
C ARG A 146 -0.68 15.94 -10.04
N PRO A 147 -1.04 15.74 -8.77
CA PRO A 147 -0.69 16.66 -7.70
C PRO A 147 0.83 16.90 -7.63
N ASP A 148 1.25 18.17 -7.53
CA ASP A 148 2.68 18.54 -7.63
C ASP A 148 3.57 17.95 -6.54
N HIS A 149 2.96 17.64 -5.38
CA HIS A 149 3.64 17.04 -4.23
C HIS A 149 3.71 15.51 -4.32
N LEU A 150 2.98 14.87 -5.24
CA LEU A 150 2.97 13.42 -5.43
C LEU A 150 4.13 12.96 -6.32
N LEU A 151 4.93 12.04 -5.81
CA LEU A 151 6.14 11.51 -6.46
C LEU A 151 5.96 10.01 -6.74
N ASP A 152 6.68 9.50 -7.75
CA ASP A 152 6.70 8.06 -8.04
C ASP A 152 7.56 7.33 -6.98
N PRO A 153 6.99 6.43 -6.15
CA PRO A 153 7.75 5.67 -5.16
C PRO A 153 8.56 4.51 -5.76
N THR A 154 8.38 4.17 -7.04
CA THR A 154 9.00 3.01 -7.70
C THR A 154 10.53 3.01 -7.61
N PRO A 155 11.25 4.13 -7.83
CA PRO A 155 12.70 4.16 -7.69
C PRO A 155 13.18 3.90 -6.25
N LEU A 156 12.42 4.37 -5.25
CA LEU A 156 12.72 4.13 -3.83
C LEU A 156 12.57 2.65 -3.49
N LEU A 157 11.45 2.04 -3.90
CA LEU A 157 11.17 0.61 -3.72
C LEU A 157 12.20 -0.27 -4.44
N ARG A 158 12.64 0.10 -5.64
CA ARG A 158 13.71 -0.62 -6.35
C ARG A 158 15.01 -0.63 -5.56
N ARG A 159 15.44 0.53 -5.05
CA ARG A 159 16.64 0.61 -4.18
C ARG A 159 16.47 -0.25 -2.93
N ALA A 160 15.29 -0.24 -2.32
CA ALA A 160 15.01 -0.98 -1.10
C ALA A 160 15.02 -2.50 -1.32
N SER A 161 14.45 -2.96 -2.44
CA SER A 161 14.42 -4.37 -2.81
C SER A 161 15.83 -4.96 -2.99
N GLY A 162 16.79 -4.15 -3.45
CA GLY A 162 18.12 -4.62 -3.84
C GLY A 162 18.12 -5.58 -5.03
N GLU A 163 16.99 -5.79 -5.71
CA GLU A 163 16.86 -6.68 -6.86
C GLU A 163 17.15 -5.93 -8.16
N LEU A 164 18.02 -6.48 -9.01
CA LEU A 164 18.24 -5.99 -10.38
C LEU A 164 17.05 -6.30 -11.30
N PHE A 165 16.38 -7.42 -11.03
CA PHE A 165 15.21 -7.91 -11.77
C PHE A 165 14.08 -8.20 -10.77
N PRO A 166 13.29 -7.18 -10.40
CA PRO A 166 12.25 -7.35 -9.41
C PRO A 166 11.21 -8.37 -9.86
N ARG A 167 10.84 -9.28 -8.96
CA ARG A 167 9.67 -10.14 -9.18
C ARG A 167 8.41 -9.30 -9.20
N THR A 168 7.49 -9.70 -10.07
CA THR A 168 6.17 -9.07 -10.20
C THR A 168 5.08 -10.10 -9.92
N PHE A 169 4.04 -9.69 -9.19
CA PHE A 169 2.85 -10.49 -8.99
C PHE A 169 2.22 -10.84 -10.34
N ASP A 170 1.78 -12.10 -10.47
CA ASP A 170 1.12 -12.60 -11.67
C ASP A 170 -0.26 -13.14 -11.33
N LEU A 171 -1.28 -12.39 -11.73
CA LEU A 171 -2.68 -12.78 -11.54
C LEU A 171 -3.01 -14.12 -12.23
N GLY A 172 -2.34 -14.46 -13.33
CA GLY A 172 -2.54 -15.73 -14.04
C GLY A 172 -2.15 -16.97 -13.22
N HIS A 173 -1.27 -16.80 -12.23
CA HIS A 173 -0.82 -17.86 -11.32
C HIS A 173 -1.38 -17.69 -9.90
N TYR A 174 -2.28 -16.73 -9.68
CA TYR A 174 -2.87 -16.48 -8.37
C TYR A 174 -3.99 -17.48 -8.06
N ASP A 175 -3.85 -18.21 -6.95
CA ASP A 175 -4.80 -19.25 -6.52
C ASP A 175 -5.97 -18.73 -5.66
N GLY A 176 -5.99 -17.43 -5.34
CA GLY A 176 -7.00 -16.81 -4.49
C GLY A 176 -6.88 -17.13 -3.00
N ARG A 177 -5.71 -17.61 -2.55
CA ARG A 177 -5.45 -17.94 -1.14
C ARG A 177 -4.51 -16.97 -0.45
N ARG A 178 -3.37 -16.66 -1.07
CA ARG A 178 -2.43 -15.66 -0.53
C ARG A 178 -3.01 -14.25 -0.62
N PHE A 179 -2.59 -13.34 0.24
CA PHE A 179 -2.99 -11.92 0.18
C PHE A 179 -4.52 -11.72 0.24
N ARG A 180 -5.20 -12.64 0.91
CA ARG A 180 -6.66 -12.65 1.07
C ARG A 180 -6.99 -12.59 2.56
N ASP A 181 -8.01 -11.82 2.89
CA ASP A 181 -8.67 -11.95 4.18
C ASP A 181 -9.52 -13.23 4.18
N ALA A 182 -9.11 -14.21 4.98
CA ALA A 182 -9.81 -15.49 5.10
C ALA A 182 -11.21 -15.35 5.70
N LEU A 183 -11.47 -14.26 6.43
CA LEU A 183 -12.75 -13.98 7.07
C LEU A 183 -13.72 -13.24 6.13
N ALA A 184 -13.20 -12.64 5.05
CA ALA A 184 -14.05 -11.89 4.14
C ALA A 184 -14.93 -12.81 3.28
N PRO A 185 -16.20 -12.43 3.07
CA PRO A 185 -17.09 -13.15 2.16
C PRO A 185 -16.52 -13.18 0.74
N THR A 186 -16.92 -14.18 -0.05
CA THR A 186 -16.55 -14.32 -1.46
C THR A 186 -17.78 -14.19 -2.34
N ASN A 187 -17.70 -13.34 -3.37
CA ASN A 187 -18.72 -13.27 -4.43
C ASN A 187 -18.39 -14.19 -5.61
N ILE A 188 -17.26 -14.91 -5.54
CA ILE A 188 -16.86 -15.90 -6.53
C ILE A 188 -17.36 -17.26 -6.09
N ARG A 189 -18.18 -17.89 -6.94
CA ARG A 189 -18.51 -19.31 -6.82
C ARG A 189 -17.28 -20.11 -7.26
N TYR A 190 -16.50 -20.60 -6.30
CA TYR A 190 -15.48 -21.60 -6.59
C TYR A 190 -16.18 -22.92 -6.96
N ARG A 191 -16.17 -23.31 -8.25
CA ARG A 191 -16.31 -24.72 -8.60
C ARG A 191 -14.94 -25.36 -8.40
N PHE A 192 -14.83 -26.24 -7.41
CA PHE A 192 -13.65 -27.10 -7.28
C PHE A 192 -13.45 -27.84 -8.62
N GLY A 193 -12.37 -27.51 -9.34
CA GLY A 193 -11.99 -28.22 -10.57
C GLY A 193 -11.93 -27.38 -11.85
N ASP A 194 -12.53 -26.20 -11.90
CA ASP A 194 -12.53 -25.39 -13.13
C ASP A 194 -11.55 -24.22 -13.02
N LYS A 195 -10.56 -24.19 -13.93
CA LYS A 195 -9.71 -23.00 -14.15
C LYS A 195 -10.63 -21.79 -14.42
N LEU A 196 -10.33 -20.66 -13.79
CA LEU A 196 -11.03 -19.39 -13.98
C LEU A 196 -11.32 -19.15 -15.48
N GLN A 197 -12.58 -19.25 -15.89
CA GLN A 197 -13.03 -18.64 -17.14
C GLN A 197 -13.49 -17.21 -16.83
N ARG A 198 -12.98 -16.29 -17.66
CA ARG A 198 -13.13 -14.83 -17.56
C ARG A 198 -14.56 -14.37 -17.80
#